data_AF-A0A7S4L761-F1
#
_entry.id   AF-A0A7S4L761-F1
#
_cell.length_a   1.000
_cell.length_b   1.000
_cell.length_c   1.000
_cell.angle_alpha   90.00
_cell.angle_beta   90.00
_cell.angle_gamma   90.00
#
_symmetry.space_group_name_H-M   'P 1'
#
loop_
_entity.id
_entity.type
_entity.pdbx_description
1 polymer ?
#
loop_
_entity_poly.entity_id
_entity_poly.type
_entity_poly.pdbx_seq_one_letter_code
_entity_poly.pdbx_strand_id
1 'polypeptide(L)'
;LTGNELSLFLKEWYHDDTNHHNARVVIVSVKAPTKDLKRTLKSGLGDQMVTYVKGSPLDEYVLVHRAKIHDASFCLLLTKASHPLTLTYLAVKSVNQNMKIIVRALDALLQSHFPIEEGDIVIRPSEVRRSLSASSVLLPGASSLLPGLLFSLNEKDMIEVESGSWKQEFMESLSEELYSFPCPASLNGQTFAAAALSLYRAYHVILVAATVEIKTNTGEKRRMVLLNPRSSVARLSAGAMLYAIAPDYSFILDLFGINYNPLGSLVQVVPQNVERLSRWQGRESRDGGVEGEQEHLSLLDAGGYSSLRVTVDQEPGGATIPR
;
A
#
# COMPACT_ATOMS: atom_id res chain seq x y z
N LEU A 1 -12.01 11.84 -14.92
CA LEU A 1 -12.73 10.57 -14.84
C LEU A 1 -13.44 10.29 -16.16
N THR A 2 -12.91 9.35 -16.93
CA THR A 2 -13.55 8.75 -18.10
C THR A 2 -14.33 7.49 -17.69
N GLY A 3 -15.16 6.94 -18.58
CA GLY A 3 -15.87 5.69 -18.32
C GLY A 3 -14.92 4.50 -18.09
N ASN A 4 -13.78 4.47 -18.79
CA ASN A 4 -12.77 3.42 -18.64
C ASN A 4 -12.00 3.55 -17.31
N GLU A 5 -11.62 4.78 -16.93
CA GLU A 5 -10.97 5.03 -15.63
C GLU A 5 -11.87 4.61 -14.47
N LEU A 6 -13.17 4.91 -14.55
CA LEU A 6 -14.12 4.46 -13.54
C LEU A 6 -14.27 2.93 -13.56
N SER A 7 -14.38 2.32 -14.73
CA SER A 7 -14.52 0.86 -14.85
C SER A 7 -13.33 0.12 -14.21
N LEU A 8 -12.10 0.54 -14.52
CA LEU A 8 -10.90 -0.04 -13.90
C LEU A 8 -10.89 0.16 -12.38
N PHE A 9 -11.23 1.36 -11.90
CA PHE A 9 -11.33 1.61 -10.47
C PHE A 9 -12.38 0.72 -9.79
N LEU A 10 -13.58 0.57 -10.36
CA LEU A 10 -14.64 -0.25 -9.75
C LEU A 10 -14.32 -1.75 -9.79
N LYS A 11 -13.63 -2.21 -10.84
CA LYS A 11 -13.16 -3.60 -10.92
C LYS A 11 -12.19 -3.91 -9.79
N GLU A 12 -11.21 -3.04 -9.58
CA GLU A 12 -10.23 -3.19 -8.49
C GLU A 12 -10.88 -3.01 -7.12
N TRP A 13 -11.71 -1.97 -6.97
CA TRP A 13 -12.28 -1.58 -5.69
C TRP A 13 -13.27 -2.60 -5.13
N TYR A 14 -13.97 -3.34 -5.99
CA TYR A 14 -14.92 -4.39 -5.62
C TYR A 14 -14.41 -5.79 -5.99
N HIS A 15 -13.09 -5.96 -6.13
CA HIS A 15 -12.52 -7.28 -6.35
C HIS A 15 -12.82 -8.20 -5.16
N ASP A 16 -12.93 -9.51 -5.39
CA ASP A 16 -13.31 -10.49 -4.36
C ASP A 16 -12.28 -10.60 -3.23
N ASP A 17 -11.01 -10.35 -3.53
CA ASP A 17 -9.92 -10.30 -2.53
C ASP A 17 -9.96 -9.03 -1.67
N THR A 18 -10.84 -8.08 -2.00
CA THR A 18 -11.03 -6.85 -1.23
C THR A 18 -12.23 -6.94 -0.31
N ASN A 19 -12.07 -6.45 0.93
CA ASN A 19 -13.15 -6.38 1.91
C ASN A 19 -14.12 -5.19 1.69
N HIS A 20 -14.30 -4.74 0.44
CA HIS A 20 -15.03 -3.51 0.11
C HIS A 20 -16.42 -3.75 -0.49
N HIS A 21 -16.95 -4.98 -0.49
CA HIS A 21 -18.24 -5.33 -1.09
C HIS A 21 -19.43 -4.46 -0.65
N ASN A 22 -19.38 -3.86 0.54
CA ASN A 22 -20.44 -3.01 1.07
C ASN A 22 -20.13 -1.50 0.99
N ALA A 23 -18.94 -1.12 0.50
CA ALA A 23 -18.54 0.27 0.39
C ALA A 23 -19.31 0.95 -0.74
N ARG A 24 -19.84 2.16 -0.51
CA ARG A 24 -20.50 2.95 -1.57
C ARG A 24 -19.56 4.03 -2.09
N VAL A 25 -19.57 4.24 -3.40
CA VAL A 25 -18.74 5.26 -4.06
C VAL A 25 -19.62 6.43 -4.47
N VAL A 26 -19.27 7.63 -3.99
CA VAL A 26 -19.97 8.87 -4.38
C VAL A 26 -19.03 9.74 -5.23
N ILE A 27 -19.45 10.03 -6.45
CA ILE A 27 -18.69 10.85 -7.40
C ILE A 27 -19.28 12.25 -7.43
N VAL A 28 -18.51 13.25 -7.01
CA VAL A 28 -18.89 14.67 -7.10
C VAL A 28 -18.17 15.34 -8.27
N SER A 29 -18.91 16.00 -9.17
CA SER A 29 -18.32 16.71 -10.30
C SER A 29 -19.21 17.86 -10.78
N VAL A 30 -18.56 18.98 -11.15
CA VAL A 30 -19.22 20.15 -11.74
C VAL A 30 -19.86 19.81 -13.09
N LYS A 31 -19.18 18.98 -13.88
CA LYS A 31 -19.64 18.57 -15.22
C LYS A 31 -20.67 17.45 -15.08
N ALA A 32 -21.64 17.42 -15.98
CA ALA A 32 -22.54 16.28 -16.11
C ALA A 32 -21.77 15.04 -16.62
N PRO A 33 -22.23 13.81 -16.31
CA PRO A 33 -21.53 12.61 -16.76
C PRO A 33 -21.61 12.47 -18.29
N THR A 34 -20.49 12.12 -18.90
CA THR A 34 -20.41 11.85 -20.35
C THR A 34 -21.21 10.60 -20.72
N LYS A 35 -21.49 10.39 -22.02
CA LYS A 35 -22.24 9.21 -22.49
C LYS A 35 -21.58 7.90 -22.04
N ASP A 36 -20.27 7.80 -22.15
CA ASP A 36 -19.51 6.62 -21.73
C ASP A 36 -19.58 6.41 -20.22
N LEU A 37 -19.44 7.50 -19.44
CA LEU A 37 -19.55 7.41 -17.99
C LEU A 37 -20.96 7.00 -17.55
N LYS A 38 -22.01 7.51 -18.20
CA LYS A 38 -23.39 7.06 -17.96
C LYS A 38 -23.58 5.58 -18.26
N ARG A 39 -22.90 5.03 -19.28
CA ARG A 39 -22.94 3.59 -19.59
C ARG A 39 -22.30 2.78 -18.46
N THR A 40 -21.12 3.20 -17.97
CA THR A 40 -20.46 2.55 -16.82
C THR A 40 -21.30 2.65 -15.55
N LEU A 41 -21.90 3.82 -15.27
CA LEU A 41 -22.76 4.01 -14.10
C LEU A 41 -24.03 3.14 -14.15
N LYS A 42 -24.54 2.81 -15.34
CA LYS A 42 -25.70 1.92 -15.51
C LYS A 42 -25.32 0.44 -15.62
N SER A 43 -24.03 0.11 -15.58
CA SER A 43 -23.58 -1.28 -15.60
C SER A 43 -23.66 -1.85 -14.18
N GLY A 44 -23.82 -3.18 -14.04
CA GLY A 44 -24.26 -3.85 -12.80
C GLY A 44 -23.72 -3.27 -11.48
N LEU A 45 -22.38 -3.24 -11.31
CA LEU A 45 -21.73 -2.68 -10.11
C LEU A 45 -21.97 -1.17 -9.95
N GLY A 46 -21.99 -0.42 -11.06
CA GLY A 46 -22.22 1.02 -11.07
C GLY A 46 -23.62 1.40 -10.58
N ASP A 47 -24.65 0.67 -10.98
CA ASP A 47 -26.05 1.05 -10.74
C ASP A 47 -26.43 0.94 -9.25
N GLN A 48 -25.87 -0.05 -8.56
CA GLN A 48 -26.18 -0.31 -7.15
C GLN A 48 -25.24 0.44 -6.19
N MET A 49 -23.96 0.56 -6.55
CA MET A 49 -22.92 0.97 -5.59
C MET A 49 -22.38 2.38 -5.82
N VAL A 50 -22.66 3.00 -6.98
CA VAL A 50 -22.08 4.29 -7.37
C VAL A 50 -23.15 5.37 -7.52
N THR A 51 -23.02 6.44 -6.73
CA THR A 51 -23.90 7.62 -6.85
C THR A 51 -23.16 8.77 -7.50
N TYR A 52 -23.74 9.37 -8.56
CA TYR A 52 -23.17 10.54 -9.21
C TYR A 52 -23.89 11.83 -8.78
N VAL A 53 -23.14 12.74 -8.17
CA VAL A 53 -23.61 14.05 -7.70
C VAL A 53 -23.06 15.14 -8.62
N LYS A 54 -23.93 15.71 -9.45
CA LYS A 54 -23.59 16.92 -10.21
C LYS A 54 -23.59 18.13 -9.27
N GLY A 55 -22.44 18.72 -9.02
CA GLY A 55 -22.26 19.86 -8.13
C GLY A 55 -20.79 20.27 -8.00
N SER A 56 -20.54 21.49 -7.52
CA SER A 56 -19.18 21.93 -7.23
C SER A 56 -18.71 21.29 -5.92
N PRO A 57 -17.49 20.72 -5.87
CA PRO A 57 -16.93 20.27 -4.62
C PRO A 57 -16.44 21.42 -3.73
N LEU A 58 -16.52 22.68 -4.21
CA LEU A 58 -16.29 23.88 -3.40
C LEU A 58 -17.57 24.36 -2.70
N ASP A 59 -18.72 23.78 -3.04
CA ASP A 59 -20.00 24.11 -2.43
C ASP A 59 -20.24 23.20 -1.23
N GLU A 60 -20.25 23.80 -0.03
CA GLU A 60 -20.48 23.11 1.23
C GLU A 60 -21.81 22.34 1.23
N TYR A 61 -22.87 22.90 0.65
CA TYR A 61 -24.16 22.22 0.58
C TYR A 61 -24.07 20.91 -0.21
N VAL A 62 -23.29 20.90 -1.29
CA VAL A 62 -23.05 19.69 -2.09
C VAL A 62 -22.26 18.67 -1.27
N LEU A 63 -21.20 19.08 -0.57
CA LEU A 63 -20.37 18.18 0.22
C LEU A 63 -21.12 17.57 1.41
N VAL A 64 -21.84 18.39 2.16
CA VAL A 64 -22.55 17.98 3.38
C VAL A 64 -23.81 17.19 3.06
N HIS A 65 -24.71 17.75 2.25
CA HIS A 65 -26.06 17.18 2.11
C HIS A 65 -26.18 16.17 0.98
N ARG A 66 -25.43 16.36 -0.12
CA ARG A 66 -25.54 15.49 -1.30
C ARG A 66 -24.47 14.40 -1.32
N ALA A 67 -23.24 14.75 -0.96
CA ALA A 67 -22.12 13.80 -0.92
C ALA A 67 -21.95 13.13 0.44
N LYS A 68 -22.56 13.68 1.51
CA LYS A 68 -22.50 13.15 2.88
C LYS A 68 -21.07 12.91 3.35
N ILE A 69 -20.21 13.90 3.18
CA ILE A 69 -18.77 13.75 3.43
C ILE A 69 -18.43 13.40 4.89
N HIS A 70 -19.32 13.69 5.85
CA HIS A 70 -19.15 13.26 7.24
C HIS A 70 -19.27 11.75 7.44
N ASP A 71 -20.02 11.06 6.56
CA ASP A 71 -20.22 9.60 6.61
C ASP A 71 -19.15 8.85 5.79
N ALA A 72 -18.30 9.57 5.06
CA ALA A 72 -17.29 8.98 4.20
C ALA A 72 -16.04 8.57 4.98
N SER A 73 -15.47 7.41 4.64
CA SER A 73 -14.25 6.91 5.30
C SER A 73 -12.98 7.58 4.80
N PHE A 74 -12.94 7.94 3.51
CA PHE A 74 -11.85 8.68 2.88
C PHE A 74 -12.36 9.41 1.62
N CYS A 75 -11.58 10.36 1.12
CA CYS A 75 -11.88 11.13 -0.08
C CYS A 75 -10.77 10.98 -1.12
N LEU A 76 -11.12 10.64 -2.37
CA LEU A 76 -10.18 10.60 -3.49
C LEU A 76 -10.33 11.83 -4.38
N LEU A 77 -9.32 12.70 -4.39
CA LEU A 77 -9.29 13.90 -5.22
C LEU A 77 -8.61 13.63 -6.56
N LEU A 78 -9.43 13.58 -7.60
CA LEU A 78 -9.01 13.35 -8.99
C LEU A 78 -9.17 14.63 -9.81
N THR A 79 -8.07 15.31 -10.10
CA THR A 79 -8.08 16.51 -10.95
C THR A 79 -6.97 16.49 -11.99
N LYS A 80 -7.23 17.16 -13.10
CA LYS A 80 -6.24 17.37 -14.17
C LYS A 80 -5.49 18.70 -14.02
N ALA A 81 -5.95 19.59 -13.14
CA ALA A 81 -5.39 20.92 -12.93
C ALA A 81 -5.01 21.12 -11.46
N SER A 82 -3.88 21.80 -11.23
CA SER A 82 -3.29 22.06 -9.91
C SER A 82 -4.12 23.00 -9.05
N HIS A 83 -4.54 24.16 -9.57
CA HIS A 83 -5.27 25.17 -8.79
C HIS A 83 -6.62 24.71 -8.19
N PRO A 84 -7.48 24.01 -8.95
CA PRO A 84 -8.71 23.44 -8.40
C PRO A 84 -8.46 22.39 -7.31
N LEU A 85 -7.29 21.75 -7.27
CA LEU A 85 -6.97 20.71 -6.31
C LEU A 85 -6.86 21.27 -4.90
N THR A 86 -6.06 22.33 -4.71
CA THR A 86 -5.82 22.94 -3.40
C THR A 86 -7.10 23.50 -2.79
N LEU A 87 -7.90 24.21 -3.60
CA LEU A 87 -9.19 24.75 -3.13
C LEU A 87 -10.17 23.64 -2.75
N THR A 88 -10.22 22.56 -3.54
CA THR A 88 -11.11 21.42 -3.24
C THR A 88 -10.65 20.70 -1.98
N TYR A 89 -9.35 20.50 -1.80
CA TYR A 89 -8.77 19.92 -0.59
C TYR A 89 -9.16 20.73 0.65
N LEU A 90 -8.96 22.06 0.61
CA LEU A 90 -9.33 22.95 1.71
C LEU A 90 -10.84 22.93 1.98
N ALA A 91 -11.68 22.90 0.95
CA ALA A 91 -13.14 22.81 1.11
C ALA A 91 -13.58 21.48 1.74
N VAL A 92 -12.92 20.37 1.44
CA VAL A 92 -13.20 19.08 2.11
C VAL A 92 -12.77 19.14 3.58
N LYS A 93 -11.55 19.62 3.85
CA LYS A 93 -11.01 19.72 5.22
C LYS A 93 -11.79 20.73 6.08
N SER A 94 -12.34 21.80 5.49
CA SER A 94 -13.17 22.75 6.24
C SER A 94 -14.47 22.12 6.73
N VAL A 95 -15.02 21.15 5.99
CA VAL A 95 -16.22 20.40 6.39
C VAL A 95 -15.86 19.24 7.33
N ASN A 96 -14.82 18.48 7.03
CA ASN A 96 -14.35 17.37 7.86
C ASN A 96 -12.81 17.37 7.96
N GLN A 97 -12.29 17.94 9.06
CA GLN A 97 -10.85 18.05 9.31
C GLN A 97 -10.17 16.68 9.42
N ASN A 98 -10.86 15.67 9.98
CA ASN A 98 -10.32 14.33 10.16
C ASN A 98 -10.44 13.44 8.91
N MET A 99 -10.96 13.98 7.80
CA MET A 99 -11.08 13.24 6.55
C MET A 99 -9.70 12.85 6.03
N LYS A 100 -9.49 11.55 5.77
CA LYS A 100 -8.31 11.08 5.03
C LYS A 100 -8.49 11.37 3.56
N ILE A 101 -7.56 12.11 2.97
CA ILE A 101 -7.63 12.53 1.58
C ILE A 101 -6.48 11.91 0.79
N ILE A 102 -6.82 11.20 -0.28
CA ILE A 102 -5.88 10.72 -1.28
C ILE A 102 -5.96 11.65 -2.48
N VAL A 103 -4.83 12.26 -2.82
CA VAL A 103 -4.72 13.26 -3.88
C VAL A 103 -3.94 12.67 -5.05
N ARG A 104 -4.52 12.69 -6.25
CA ARG A 104 -3.77 12.41 -7.49
C ARG A 104 -3.25 13.72 -8.08
N ALA A 105 -1.99 14.04 -7.81
CA ALA A 105 -1.33 15.24 -8.33
C ALA A 105 -0.62 14.96 -9.67
N LEU A 106 -0.86 15.79 -10.69
CA LEU A 106 -0.18 15.67 -11.99
C LEU A 106 1.09 16.54 -12.09
N ASP A 107 1.16 17.59 -11.28
CA ASP A 107 2.29 18.54 -11.27
C ASP A 107 3.27 18.22 -10.13
N ALA A 108 4.56 18.21 -10.46
CA ALA A 108 5.63 18.01 -9.50
C ALA A 108 5.79 19.21 -8.55
N LEU A 109 5.45 20.42 -9.00
CA LEU A 109 5.61 21.68 -8.26
C LEU A 109 4.58 21.86 -7.13
N LEU A 110 3.55 21.02 -7.06
CA LEU A 110 2.50 21.17 -6.06
C LEU A 110 3.02 20.95 -4.62
N GLN A 111 4.06 20.14 -4.43
CA GLN A 111 4.50 19.72 -3.09
C GLN A 111 5.07 20.84 -2.21
N SER A 112 5.67 21.90 -2.77
CA SER A 112 6.24 22.97 -1.94
C SER A 112 5.19 23.84 -1.26
N HIS A 113 3.94 23.83 -1.76
CA HIS A 113 2.86 24.72 -1.29
C HIS A 113 1.54 24.01 -0.99
N PHE A 114 1.45 22.68 -1.19
CA PHE A 114 0.22 21.95 -0.86
C PHE A 114 0.18 21.62 0.64
N PRO A 115 -0.85 22.05 1.36
CA PRO A 115 -0.96 21.84 2.81
C PRO A 115 -1.40 20.41 3.11
N ILE A 116 -0.50 19.42 2.92
CA ILE A 116 -0.78 18.02 3.23
C ILE A 116 -0.76 17.85 4.75
N GLU A 117 -1.86 17.39 5.32
CA GLU A 117 -1.92 17.02 6.74
C GLU A 117 -1.36 15.62 6.98
N GLU A 118 -0.98 15.33 8.21
CA GLU A 118 -0.45 14.02 8.59
C GLU A 118 -1.53 12.94 8.37
N GLY A 119 -1.20 11.93 7.55
CA GLY A 119 -2.11 10.84 7.19
C GLY A 119 -2.75 10.96 5.80
N ASP A 120 -2.64 12.12 5.13
CA ASP A 120 -3.07 12.29 3.75
C ASP A 120 -2.00 11.77 2.77
N ILE A 121 -2.44 11.27 1.62
CA ILE A 121 -1.56 10.60 0.64
C ILE A 121 -1.58 11.38 -0.68
N VAL A 122 -0.41 11.75 -1.18
CA VAL A 122 -0.27 12.37 -2.50
C VAL A 122 0.39 11.41 -3.48
N ILE A 123 -0.37 10.97 -4.48
CA ILE A 123 0.07 10.08 -5.55
C ILE A 123 0.39 10.92 -6.78
N ARG A 124 1.64 10.81 -7.26
CA ARG A 124 2.09 11.44 -8.51
C ARG A 124 2.34 10.38 -9.58
N PRO A 125 1.44 10.22 -10.57
CA PRO A 125 1.61 9.20 -11.59
C PRO A 125 2.90 9.35 -12.42
N SER A 126 3.39 10.59 -12.62
CA SER A 126 4.64 10.85 -13.34
C SER A 126 5.87 10.37 -12.56
N GLU A 127 5.88 10.56 -11.25
CA GLU A 127 6.93 10.06 -10.37
C GLU A 127 6.90 8.54 -10.31
N VAL A 128 5.72 7.93 -10.08
CA VAL A 128 5.58 6.46 -10.05
C VAL A 128 6.08 5.86 -11.36
N ARG A 129 5.68 6.40 -12.52
CA ARG A 129 6.19 5.94 -13.83
C ARG A 129 7.70 6.09 -13.95
N ARG A 130 8.27 7.23 -13.55
CA ARG A 130 9.72 7.47 -13.62
C ARG A 130 10.48 6.50 -12.72
N SER A 131 9.99 6.29 -11.50
CA SER A 131 10.58 5.34 -10.55
C SER A 131 10.53 3.92 -11.09
N LEU A 132 9.40 3.48 -11.65
CA LEU A 132 9.30 2.17 -12.30
C LEU A 132 10.27 2.04 -13.49
N SER A 133 10.38 3.06 -14.34
CA SER A 133 11.35 3.06 -15.45
C SER A 133 12.79 3.01 -14.97
N ALA A 134 13.13 3.76 -13.91
CA ALA A 134 14.46 3.73 -13.31
C ALA A 134 14.77 2.37 -12.66
N SER A 135 13.80 1.78 -11.97
CA SER A 135 13.91 0.43 -11.40
C SER A 135 14.14 -0.62 -12.49
N SER A 136 13.50 -0.49 -13.66
CA SER A 136 13.72 -1.39 -14.79
C SER A 136 15.12 -1.34 -15.39
N VAL A 137 15.89 -0.26 -15.15
CA VAL A 137 17.31 -0.19 -15.53
C VAL A 137 18.17 -1.10 -14.64
N LEU A 138 17.83 -1.18 -13.35
CA LEU A 138 18.57 -2.01 -12.38
C LEU A 138 18.09 -3.46 -12.38
N LEU A 139 16.78 -3.67 -12.53
CA LEU A 139 16.13 -4.97 -12.52
C LEU A 139 15.22 -5.08 -13.76
N PRO A 140 15.70 -5.68 -14.86
CA PRO A 140 14.88 -5.93 -16.04
C PRO A 140 13.58 -6.66 -15.66
N GLY A 141 12.44 -6.12 -16.08
CA GLY A 141 11.11 -6.66 -15.74
C GLY A 141 10.44 -6.03 -14.50
N ALA A 142 11.12 -5.16 -13.75
CA ALA A 142 10.55 -4.49 -12.57
C ALA A 142 9.25 -3.71 -12.89
N SER A 143 9.17 -3.09 -14.06
CA SER A 143 7.97 -2.37 -14.53
C SER A 143 6.77 -3.27 -14.81
N SER A 144 6.96 -4.59 -14.90
CA SER A 144 5.88 -5.58 -15.02
C SER A 144 5.59 -6.24 -13.67
N LEU A 145 6.65 -6.63 -12.95
CA LEU A 145 6.53 -7.31 -11.65
C LEU A 145 5.87 -6.41 -10.59
N LEU A 146 6.36 -5.18 -10.41
CA LEU A 146 5.89 -4.32 -9.31
C LEU A 146 4.42 -3.91 -9.47
N PRO A 147 3.93 -3.52 -10.66
CA PRO A 147 2.49 -3.32 -10.83
C PRO A 147 1.68 -4.61 -10.70
N GLY A 148 2.21 -5.75 -11.15
CA GLY A 148 1.53 -7.05 -11.01
C GLY A 148 1.19 -7.39 -9.56
N LEU A 149 2.12 -7.11 -8.63
CA LEU A 149 1.90 -7.29 -7.18
C LEU A 149 0.87 -6.32 -6.56
N LEU A 150 0.37 -5.33 -7.30
CA LEU A 150 -0.52 -4.28 -6.79
C LEU A 150 -1.91 -4.30 -7.43
N PHE A 151 -2.13 -5.10 -8.47
CA PHE A 151 -3.39 -5.16 -9.18
C PHE A 151 -3.99 -6.54 -9.04
N SER A 152 -5.27 -6.57 -8.64
CA SER A 152 -5.99 -7.82 -8.55
C SER A 152 -6.44 -8.34 -9.91
N LEU A 153 -6.31 -9.65 -10.08
CA LEU A 153 -6.74 -10.34 -11.29
C LEU A 153 -7.92 -11.24 -10.98
N ASN A 154 -8.93 -11.17 -11.85
CA ASN A 154 -10.07 -12.06 -11.74
C ASN A 154 -9.69 -13.42 -12.32
N GLU A 155 -10.08 -14.50 -11.64
CA GLU A 155 -9.92 -15.88 -12.14
C GLU A 155 -10.47 -16.09 -13.56
N LYS A 156 -11.50 -15.32 -13.93
CA LYS A 156 -12.12 -15.36 -15.27
C LYS A 156 -11.15 -14.96 -16.38
N ASP A 157 -10.15 -14.14 -16.08
CA ASP A 157 -9.12 -13.72 -17.02
C ASP A 157 -8.05 -14.83 -17.23
N MET A 158 -8.05 -15.89 -16.39
CA MET A 158 -7.12 -17.04 -16.49
C MET A 158 -7.65 -18.20 -17.35
N ILE A 159 -8.95 -18.23 -17.66
CA ILE A 159 -9.63 -19.40 -18.28
C ILE A 159 -9.16 -19.67 -19.73
N GLU A 160 -8.55 -18.69 -20.41
CA GLU A 160 -8.18 -18.78 -21.83
C GLU A 160 -6.72 -19.18 -22.10
N VAL A 161 -5.97 -19.61 -21.08
CA VAL A 161 -4.52 -19.89 -21.22
C VAL A 161 -4.24 -21.36 -21.51
N GLU A 162 -3.44 -21.62 -22.56
CA GLU A 162 -2.97 -22.95 -22.91
C GLU A 162 -2.05 -23.52 -21.80
N SER A 163 -2.38 -24.73 -21.35
CA SER A 163 -1.65 -25.44 -20.30
C SER A 163 -0.20 -25.74 -20.70
N GLY A 164 0.76 -25.48 -19.81
CA GLY A 164 2.19 -25.69 -20.04
C GLY A 164 2.89 -24.61 -20.86
N SER A 165 2.22 -23.48 -21.11
CA SER A 165 2.81 -22.32 -21.79
C SER A 165 3.43 -21.34 -20.78
N TRP A 166 4.42 -20.55 -21.21
CA TRP A 166 4.99 -19.46 -20.39
C TRP A 166 3.93 -18.45 -19.92
N LYS A 167 2.80 -18.36 -20.63
CA LYS A 167 1.67 -17.51 -20.25
C LYS A 167 0.99 -18.03 -18.99
N GLN A 168 0.92 -19.35 -18.81
CA GLN A 168 0.34 -19.94 -17.60
C GLN A 168 1.21 -19.56 -16.40
N GLU A 169 2.52 -19.79 -16.46
CA GLU A 169 3.45 -19.40 -15.40
C GLU A 169 3.40 -17.90 -15.09
N PHE A 170 3.28 -17.07 -16.13
CA PHE A 170 3.13 -15.62 -15.96
C PHE A 170 1.81 -15.25 -15.27
N MET A 171 0.70 -15.88 -15.65
CA MET A 171 -0.61 -15.62 -15.04
C MET A 171 -0.70 -16.16 -13.61
N GLU A 172 -0.05 -17.28 -13.30
CA GLU A 172 0.10 -17.81 -11.94
C GLU A 172 0.94 -16.85 -11.07
N SER A 173 2.00 -16.24 -11.61
CA SER A 173 2.80 -15.24 -10.86
C SER A 173 2.01 -13.98 -10.50
N LEU A 174 0.91 -13.79 -11.22
CA LEU A 174 0.07 -12.61 -11.23
C LEU A 174 -1.11 -12.74 -10.24
N SER A 175 -1.33 -13.95 -9.68
CA SER A 175 -2.24 -14.15 -8.55
C SER A 175 -1.57 -13.86 -7.19
N GLU A 176 -0.31 -13.45 -7.18
CA GLU A 176 0.42 -13.07 -5.96
C GLU A 176 0.39 -11.54 -5.79
N GLU A 177 0.00 -11.09 -4.60
CA GLU A 177 -0.19 -9.67 -4.31
C GLU A 177 0.57 -9.23 -3.06
N LEU A 178 0.87 -7.92 -2.97
CA LEU A 178 1.53 -7.33 -1.82
C LEU A 178 0.50 -6.88 -0.78
N TYR A 179 0.50 -7.55 0.36
CA TYR A 179 -0.38 -7.25 1.48
C TYR A 179 0.37 -6.63 2.65
N SER A 180 -0.39 -5.93 3.50
CA SER A 180 0.10 -5.42 4.79
C SER A 180 -0.79 -5.89 5.94
N PHE A 181 -0.17 -6.27 7.05
CA PHE A 181 -0.87 -6.80 8.23
C PHE A 181 -0.10 -6.50 9.52
N PRO A 182 -0.78 -6.40 10.67
CA PRO A 182 -0.10 -6.19 11.94
C PRO A 182 0.76 -7.40 12.32
N CYS A 183 1.89 -7.15 12.98
CA CYS A 183 2.79 -8.18 13.46
C CYS A 183 2.06 -9.09 14.47
N PRO A 184 1.89 -10.38 14.15
CA PRO A 184 1.20 -11.31 15.03
C PRO A 184 2.04 -11.63 16.26
N ALA A 185 1.37 -11.98 17.36
CA ALA A 185 2.03 -12.30 18.62
C ALA A 185 3.06 -13.43 18.51
N SER A 186 2.84 -14.38 17.59
CA SER A 186 3.75 -15.50 17.33
C SER A 186 5.10 -15.09 16.71
N LEU A 187 5.14 -13.95 16.02
CA LEU A 187 6.37 -13.40 15.41
C LEU A 187 7.01 -12.30 16.28
N ASN A 188 6.34 -11.87 17.34
CA ASN A 188 6.84 -10.85 18.24
C ASN A 188 8.17 -11.30 18.89
N GLY A 189 9.15 -10.39 18.90
CA GLY A 189 10.49 -10.64 19.39
C GLY A 189 11.40 -11.41 18.44
N GLN A 190 10.90 -11.98 17.34
CA GLN A 190 11.75 -12.64 16.34
C GLN A 190 12.55 -11.61 15.53
N THR A 191 13.68 -12.03 14.97
CA THR A 191 14.36 -11.22 13.94
C THR A 191 13.58 -11.29 12.64
N PHE A 192 13.68 -10.26 11.79
CA PHE A 192 13.02 -10.25 10.49
C PHE A 192 13.39 -11.47 9.64
N ALA A 193 14.67 -11.86 9.61
CA ALA A 193 15.14 -13.02 8.86
C ALA A 193 14.54 -14.35 9.37
N ALA A 194 14.44 -14.53 10.69
CA ALA A 194 13.83 -15.74 11.26
C ALA A 194 12.33 -15.82 10.95
N ALA A 195 11.63 -14.69 11.05
CA ALA A 195 10.22 -14.60 10.68
C ALA A 195 10.00 -14.88 9.19
N ALA A 196 10.79 -14.24 8.31
CA ALA A 196 10.72 -14.45 6.87
C ALA A 196 10.95 -15.92 6.49
N LEU A 197 11.96 -16.57 7.08
CA LEU A 197 12.26 -17.97 6.84
C LEU A 197 11.13 -18.89 7.30
N SER A 198 10.53 -18.61 8.46
CA SER A 198 9.44 -19.40 9.02
C SER A 198 8.18 -19.31 8.15
N LEU A 199 7.85 -18.11 7.68
CA LEU A 199 6.68 -17.87 6.82
C LEU A 199 6.83 -18.53 5.45
N TYR A 200 8.01 -18.38 4.84
CA TYR A 200 8.26 -18.97 3.54
C TYR A 200 8.22 -20.51 3.58
N ARG A 201 8.86 -21.14 4.58
CA ARG A 201 8.92 -22.60 4.68
C ARG A 201 7.59 -23.25 5.02
N ALA A 202 6.76 -22.60 5.84
CA ALA A 202 5.52 -23.19 6.29
C ALA A 202 4.33 -22.87 5.38
N TYR A 203 4.36 -21.70 4.72
CA TYR A 203 3.17 -21.12 4.07
C TYR A 203 3.45 -20.50 2.70
N HIS A 204 4.69 -20.55 2.20
CA HIS A 204 5.11 -19.90 0.95
C HIS A 204 4.88 -18.38 0.89
N VAL A 205 4.72 -17.73 2.05
CA VAL A 205 4.56 -16.27 2.16
C VAL A 205 5.93 -15.60 2.15
N ILE A 206 6.12 -14.61 1.28
CA ILE A 206 7.38 -13.89 1.13
C ILE A 206 7.31 -12.58 1.92
N LEU A 207 7.96 -12.53 3.08
CA LEU A 207 8.05 -11.30 3.88
C LEU A 207 9.06 -10.32 3.25
N VAL A 208 8.61 -9.12 2.90
CA VAL A 208 9.42 -8.13 2.15
C VAL A 208 9.86 -6.95 3.02
N ALA A 209 8.98 -6.47 3.90
CA ALA A 209 9.24 -5.27 4.70
C ALA A 209 8.57 -5.31 6.06
N ALA A 210 9.06 -4.46 6.97
CA ALA A 210 8.43 -4.23 8.26
C ALA A 210 8.55 -2.76 8.67
N THR A 211 7.59 -2.26 9.44
CA THR A 211 7.74 -0.96 10.09
C THR A 211 8.60 -1.08 11.33
N VAL A 212 9.53 -0.16 11.49
CA VAL A 212 10.36 -0.02 12.69
C VAL A 212 10.23 1.38 13.26
N GLU A 213 10.28 1.49 14.59
CA GLU A 213 10.38 2.78 15.26
C GLU A 213 11.85 3.19 15.33
N ILE A 214 12.20 4.27 14.63
CA ILE A 214 13.52 4.85 14.66
C ILE A 214 13.45 6.14 15.49
N LYS A 215 14.36 6.29 16.44
CA LYS A 215 14.55 7.55 17.16
C LYS A 215 15.35 8.49 16.26
N THR A 216 14.80 9.65 15.95
CA THR A 216 15.52 10.71 15.23
C THR A 216 16.54 11.38 16.15
N ASN A 217 17.45 12.16 15.55
CA ASN A 217 18.42 12.96 16.29
C ASN A 217 17.76 14.00 17.22
N THR A 218 16.50 14.36 16.95
CA THR A 218 15.68 15.27 17.78
C THR A 218 14.97 14.55 18.94
N GLY A 219 15.12 13.22 19.06
CA GLY A 219 14.46 12.41 20.08
C GLY A 219 13.02 12.00 19.73
N GLU A 220 12.49 12.46 18.61
CA GLU A 220 11.17 12.04 18.11
C GLU A 220 11.23 10.59 17.62
N LYS A 221 10.19 9.82 17.92
CA LYS A 221 10.03 8.49 17.33
C LYS A 221 9.32 8.62 16.00
N ARG A 222 9.94 8.12 14.93
CA ARG A 222 9.30 7.99 13.62
C ARG A 222 9.17 6.54 13.25
N ARG A 223 7.97 6.16 12.80
CA ARG A 223 7.72 4.84 12.23
C ARG A 223 8.13 4.86 10.76
N MET A 224 9.04 4.00 10.38
CA MET A 224 9.55 3.89 9.00
C MET A 224 9.33 2.48 8.47
N VAL A 225 8.92 2.35 7.21
CA VAL A 225 8.91 1.07 6.51
C VAL A 225 10.34 0.79 6.03
N LEU A 226 10.93 -0.31 6.48
CA LEU A 226 12.22 -0.78 5.98
C LEU A 226 12.04 -2.04 5.15
N LEU A 227 12.61 -2.02 3.94
CA LEU A 227 12.73 -3.19 3.08
C LEU A 227 13.85 -4.09 3.61
N ASN A 228 13.56 -5.38 3.80
CA ASN A 228 14.49 -6.39 4.29
C ASN A 228 15.43 -5.88 5.42
N PRO A 229 14.89 -5.46 6.58
CA PRO A 229 15.70 -4.91 7.66
C PRO A 229 16.69 -5.95 8.18
N ARG A 230 17.95 -5.53 8.37
CA ARG A 230 19.01 -6.38 8.91
C ARG A 230 18.68 -6.85 10.33
N SER A 231 19.07 -8.09 10.63
CA SER A 231 18.85 -8.78 11.91
C SER A 231 19.36 -8.00 13.14
N SER A 232 20.38 -7.16 12.96
CA SER A 232 20.99 -6.34 14.00
C SER A 232 20.20 -5.08 14.35
N VAL A 233 19.24 -4.66 13.52
CA VAL A 233 18.58 -3.35 13.63
C VAL A 233 17.19 -3.41 14.24
N ALA A 234 16.47 -4.54 14.11
CA ALA A 234 15.11 -4.63 14.64
C ALA A 234 14.65 -6.07 14.89
N ARG A 235 14.27 -6.35 16.15
CA ARG A 235 13.31 -7.42 16.45
C ARG A 235 11.91 -6.91 16.12
N LEU A 236 11.08 -7.79 15.59
CA LEU A 236 9.69 -7.48 15.32
C LEU A 236 8.98 -7.18 16.64
N SER A 237 8.16 -6.13 16.66
CA SER A 237 7.38 -5.73 17.83
C SER A 237 5.89 -5.91 17.55
N ALA A 238 5.08 -6.10 18.59
CA ALA A 238 3.63 -6.31 18.48
C ALA A 238 2.87 -5.14 17.81
N GLY A 239 3.49 -3.96 17.69
CA GLY A 239 2.90 -2.79 17.01
C GLY A 239 3.43 -2.55 15.59
N ALA A 240 4.34 -3.39 15.10
CA ALA A 240 4.87 -3.27 13.76
C ALA A 240 3.85 -3.73 12.70
N MET A 241 3.82 -3.08 11.56
CA MET A 241 3.17 -3.58 10.34
C MET A 241 4.19 -4.36 9.53
N LEU A 242 3.78 -5.52 9.03
CA LEU A 242 4.54 -6.38 8.13
C LEU A 242 3.97 -6.27 6.72
N TYR A 243 4.83 -6.40 5.72
CA TYR A 243 4.46 -6.40 4.31
C TYR A 243 4.96 -7.69 3.68
N ALA A 244 4.06 -8.46 3.07
CA ALA A 244 4.40 -9.74 2.47
C ALA A 244 3.67 -9.95 1.15
N ILE A 245 4.27 -10.76 0.29
CA ILE A 245 3.65 -11.26 -0.93
C ILE A 245 2.99 -12.60 -0.59
N ALA A 246 1.71 -12.72 -0.95
CA ALA A 246 0.88 -13.90 -0.75
C ALA A 246 -0.24 -13.94 -1.81
N PRO A 247 -0.90 -15.09 -2.01
CA PRO A 247 -1.95 -15.19 -3.02
C PRO A 247 -3.25 -14.47 -2.62
N ASP A 248 -3.58 -14.45 -1.32
CA ASP A 248 -4.83 -13.85 -0.82
C ASP A 248 -4.62 -13.23 0.56
N TYR A 249 -5.32 -12.13 0.83
CA TYR A 249 -5.39 -11.51 2.13
C TYR A 249 -6.08 -12.40 3.17
N SER A 250 -7.15 -13.11 2.79
CA SER A 250 -7.88 -13.98 3.72
C SER A 250 -6.98 -15.08 4.28
N PHE A 251 -6.10 -15.62 3.44
CA PHE A 251 -5.07 -16.58 3.82
C PHE A 251 -4.13 -16.03 4.91
N ILE A 252 -3.70 -14.76 4.82
CA ILE A 252 -2.89 -14.11 5.85
C ILE A 252 -3.67 -13.96 7.16
N LEU A 253 -4.96 -13.60 7.09
CA LEU A 253 -5.80 -13.45 8.26
C LEU A 253 -6.02 -14.78 8.99
N ASP A 254 -6.36 -15.83 8.25
CA ASP A 254 -6.57 -17.18 8.77
C ASP A 254 -5.30 -17.76 9.39
N LEU A 255 -4.16 -17.52 8.74
CA LEU A 255 -2.86 -17.96 9.23
C LEU A 255 -2.55 -17.47 10.65
N PHE A 256 -2.98 -16.25 10.96
CA PHE A 256 -2.68 -15.60 12.24
C PHE A 256 -3.91 -15.38 13.13
N GLY A 257 -5.10 -15.83 12.72
CA GLY A 257 -6.36 -15.57 13.42
C GLY A 257 -6.65 -14.08 13.61
N ILE A 258 -6.28 -13.23 12.64
CA ILE A 258 -6.47 -11.77 12.72
C ILE A 258 -7.86 -11.43 12.18
N ASN A 259 -8.70 -10.80 13.00
CA ASN A 259 -9.91 -10.13 12.50
C ASN A 259 -9.54 -8.72 12.03
N TYR A 260 -9.39 -8.52 10.72
CA TYR A 260 -9.10 -7.21 10.14
C TYR A 260 -10.38 -6.52 9.67
N ASN A 261 -10.60 -5.30 10.15
CA ASN A 261 -11.63 -4.40 9.62
C ASN A 261 -10.92 -3.28 8.83
N PRO A 262 -11.07 -3.21 7.50
CA PRO A 262 -10.43 -2.17 6.67
C PRO A 262 -10.89 -0.75 7.02
N LEU A 263 -12.00 -0.60 7.75
CA LEU A 263 -12.67 0.66 8.04
C LEU A 263 -12.65 1.06 9.54
N GLY A 264 -11.89 0.34 10.40
CA GLY A 264 -11.87 0.60 11.84
C GLY A 264 -10.69 -0.03 12.60
N SER A 265 -10.53 0.34 13.87
CA SER A 265 -9.39 -0.04 14.72
C SER A 265 -9.29 -1.56 14.98
N LEU A 266 -8.04 -2.06 14.97
CA LEU A 266 -7.64 -3.45 15.19
C LEU A 266 -8.19 -4.03 16.51
N VAL A 267 -8.91 -5.15 16.44
CA VAL A 267 -9.22 -6.00 17.61
C VAL A 267 -8.57 -7.36 17.37
N GLN A 268 -7.50 -7.65 18.12
CA GLN A 268 -6.91 -8.99 18.15
C GLN A 268 -7.90 -9.97 18.79
N VAL A 269 -8.24 -11.05 18.08
CA VAL A 269 -8.88 -12.22 18.66
C VAL A 269 -7.86 -13.35 18.68
N VAL A 270 -7.90 -14.15 19.74
CA VAL A 270 -6.98 -15.25 19.99
C VAL A 270 -7.07 -16.27 18.84
N PRO A 271 -5.96 -16.64 18.17
CA PRO A 271 -6.00 -17.59 17.05
C PRO A 271 -6.35 -19.00 17.53
N GLN A 272 -7.21 -19.71 16.80
CA GLN A 272 -7.56 -21.11 17.10
C GLN A 272 -6.47 -22.13 16.68
N ASN A 273 -5.42 -21.71 15.96
CA ASN A 273 -4.43 -22.62 15.35
C ASN A 273 -2.96 -22.36 15.78
N VAL A 274 -2.70 -22.13 17.08
CA VAL A 274 -1.34 -21.84 17.60
C VAL A 274 -0.42 -23.08 17.70
N GLU A 275 -0.88 -24.28 17.39
CA GLU A 275 -0.12 -25.51 17.69
C GLU A 275 1.10 -25.80 16.78
N ARG A 276 1.25 -25.13 15.62
CA ARG A 276 2.41 -25.36 14.73
C ARG A 276 3.62 -24.47 15.02
N LEU A 277 3.43 -23.26 15.54
CA LEU A 277 4.53 -22.33 15.85
C LEU A 277 5.12 -22.57 17.25
N SER A 278 4.32 -23.02 18.21
CA SER A 278 4.77 -23.32 19.59
C SER A 278 5.69 -24.54 19.69
N ARG A 279 5.63 -25.48 18.72
CA ARG A 279 6.55 -26.62 18.66
C ARG A 279 8.01 -26.21 18.36
N TRP A 280 8.24 -25.03 17.81
CA TRP A 280 9.58 -24.56 17.44
C TRP A 280 10.29 -23.76 18.53
N GLN A 281 9.57 -23.08 19.42
CA GLN A 281 10.18 -22.43 20.58
C GLN A 281 10.90 -23.43 21.51
N GLY A 282 10.50 -24.71 21.49
CA GLY A 282 11.15 -25.78 22.25
C GLY A 282 12.39 -26.40 21.60
N ARG A 283 12.66 -26.13 20.31
CA ARG A 283 13.79 -26.74 19.58
C ARG A 283 15.07 -25.90 19.60
N GLU A 284 14.97 -24.57 19.59
CA GLU A 284 16.16 -23.69 19.69
C GLU A 284 16.81 -23.72 21.08
N SER A 285 16.12 -24.20 22.12
CA SER A 285 16.67 -24.27 23.48
C SER A 285 17.43 -25.58 23.79
N ARG A 286 17.54 -26.53 22.84
CA ARG A 286 18.13 -27.86 23.11
C ARG A 286 19.32 -28.28 22.26
N ASP A 287 19.61 -27.61 21.14
CA ASP A 287 20.84 -27.90 20.38
C ASP A 287 21.93 -26.89 20.74
N GLY A 288 22.64 -27.21 21.82
CA GLY A 288 23.94 -26.65 22.10
C GLY A 288 25.01 -27.23 21.17
N GLY A 289 25.87 -26.35 20.65
CA GLY A 289 27.25 -26.65 20.25
C GLY A 289 27.44 -27.68 19.14
N VAL A 290 27.59 -27.20 17.91
CA VAL A 290 28.47 -27.86 16.94
C VAL A 290 29.37 -26.79 16.32
N GLU A 291 30.64 -26.84 16.69
CA GLU A 291 31.76 -26.20 16.02
C GLU A 291 31.95 -26.80 14.62
N GLY A 292 32.36 -25.96 13.67
CA GLY A 292 33.05 -26.40 12.45
C GLY A 292 32.16 -26.59 11.23
N GLU A 293 32.09 -25.55 10.39
CA GLU A 293 32.34 -25.64 8.93
C GLU A 293 32.38 -24.22 8.37
N GLN A 294 33.58 -23.62 8.48
CA GLN A 294 34.03 -22.60 7.55
C GLN A 294 34.32 -23.31 6.24
N GLU A 295 33.52 -23.11 5.19
CA GLU A 295 34.01 -23.23 3.82
C GLU A 295 33.13 -22.45 2.83
N HIS A 296 33.79 -21.49 2.15
CA HIS A 296 33.46 -20.89 0.86
C HIS A 296 32.07 -20.28 0.60
N LEU A 297 31.90 -19.02 1.03
CA LEU A 297 31.10 -18.01 0.31
C LEU A 297 31.93 -16.72 0.11
N SER A 298 33.11 -16.90 -0.46
CA SER A 298 33.97 -15.83 -0.96
C SER A 298 33.70 -15.65 -2.46
N LEU A 299 32.65 -14.93 -2.84
CA LEU A 299 32.46 -14.40 -4.21
C LEU A 299 31.25 -13.43 -4.30
N LEU A 300 31.15 -12.46 -3.38
CA LEU A 300 30.33 -11.24 -3.59
C LEU A 300 30.96 -10.00 -2.91
N ASP A 301 32.27 -9.99 -2.70
CA ASP A 301 33.05 -8.80 -2.37
C ASP A 301 33.55 -8.13 -3.65
N ALA A 302 32.65 -7.47 -4.37
CA ALA A 302 33.01 -6.49 -5.39
C ALA A 302 31.79 -5.61 -5.69
N GLY A 303 31.73 -4.45 -5.04
CA GLY A 303 30.75 -3.41 -5.37
C GLY A 303 30.22 -2.72 -4.13
N GLY A 304 30.94 -1.69 -3.67
CA GLY A 304 30.42 -0.76 -2.69
C GLY A 304 29.15 -0.10 -3.19
N TYR A 305 28.00 -0.54 -2.68
CA TYR A 305 26.77 0.24 -2.75
C TYR A 305 26.71 1.11 -1.50
N SER A 306 27.11 2.35 -1.71
CA SER A 306 26.85 3.49 -0.85
C SER A 306 25.39 3.46 -0.37
N SER A 307 25.19 3.69 0.93
CA SER A 307 23.86 4.02 1.43
C SER A 307 23.38 5.25 0.67
N LEU A 308 22.28 5.15 -0.07
CA LEU A 308 21.66 6.30 -0.69
C LEU A 308 21.02 7.14 0.43
N ARG A 309 21.83 8.00 1.05
CA ARG A 309 21.41 9.00 2.01
C ARG A 309 20.93 10.19 1.18
N VAL A 310 19.63 10.31 0.97
CA VAL A 310 19.05 11.55 0.45
C VAL A 310 19.06 12.55 1.61
N THR A 311 20.16 13.27 1.75
CA THR A 311 20.23 14.49 2.57
C THR A 311 19.52 15.59 1.79
N VAL A 312 18.42 16.10 2.34
CA VAL A 312 17.87 17.39 1.93
C VAL A 312 18.83 18.41 2.51
N ASP A 313 19.70 18.96 1.66
CA ASP A 313 20.50 20.13 2.02
C ASP A 313 19.54 21.30 2.29
N GLN A 314 19.34 21.60 3.57
CA GLN A 314 18.93 22.94 3.97
C GLN A 314 20.19 23.80 3.95
N GLU A 315 20.39 24.57 2.88
CA GLU A 315 21.31 25.69 2.96
C GLU A 315 20.70 26.85 3.76
N PRO A 316 21.54 27.59 4.51
CA PRO A 316 21.12 28.45 5.58
C PRO A 316 20.68 29.83 5.08
N GLY A 317 19.75 30.44 5.81
CA GLY A 317 19.28 31.79 5.53
C GLY A 317 20.38 32.84 5.56
N GLY A 318 20.15 33.90 4.79
CA GLY A 318 20.73 35.23 5.03
C GLY A 318 21.66 35.74 3.94
N ALA A 319 21.11 36.45 2.96
CA ALA A 319 21.80 37.54 2.29
C ALA A 319 20.78 38.60 1.82
N THR A 320 20.60 39.64 2.63
CA THR A 320 20.26 41.00 2.17
C THR A 320 21.29 41.44 1.11
N ILE A 321 20.95 42.24 0.10
CA ILE A 321 21.03 43.73 -0.03
C ILE A 321 21.02 44.00 -1.58
N PRO A 322 20.88 45.22 -2.17
CA PRO A 322 19.86 46.29 -2.12
C PRO A 322 19.24 46.65 -3.51
N ARG A 323 18.22 47.53 -3.47
CA ARG A 323 17.66 48.40 -4.53
C ARG A 323 16.92 47.74 -5.71
#